data_AF-A0A4W5MAC8-F1
#
_entry.id   AF-A0A4W5MAC8-F1
#
_cell.length_a   1.000
_cell.length_b   1.000
_cell.length_c   1.000
_cell.angle_alpha   90.00
_cell.angle_beta   90.00
_cell.angle_gamma   90.00
#
_symmetry.space_group_name_H-M   'P 1'
#
loop_
_entity.id
_entity.type
_entity.pdbx_description
1 polymer ?
#
loop_
_entity_poly.entity_id
_entity_poly.type
_entity_poly.pdbx_seq_one_letter_code
_entity_poly.pdbx_strand_id
1 'polypeptide(L)'
;MDLFHSWGVEMAVHLQSQYGHYEGWFSLASTVADLHTTFFCFFPVWFYLRRDVGVKLIWVAVIGDWLNLVMKWVLFGERPYWWVHDTPFYGTDPAPALKQFPITCETGPGSPSGHAMGSSGVWYVMITAVFTLAAERRFPPLLYRFLQVGLWMLLCTVELLVCMSRVYMAAHFPHQVISGVITGIMVAEAFSRVQWIYGASLKKYFYTTFFLLSFAVGFYELLKAIGVDLLWSLEKAQKWCVRAEWVYMDSTPFASLLRNMGTLFGLGLGLHSPLYTENKNSSIPFRVGCITVSLLLLQILDGLTFSSRDQAMFYVLSFSKSAAALFIPTALVPGGLSWIFPGSGVAKLKLS
;
A
#
# COMPACT_ATOMS: atom_id res chain seq x y z
N MET A 1 -5.98 28.13 7.29
CA MET A 1 -6.26 26.72 6.94
C MET A 1 -7.66 26.57 6.35
N ASP A 2 -8.70 27.21 6.91
CA ASP A 2 -10.08 27.03 6.44
C ASP A 2 -10.33 27.44 4.98
N LEU A 3 -9.76 28.55 4.50
CA LEU A 3 -9.87 28.92 3.08
C LEU A 3 -9.35 27.80 2.15
N PHE A 4 -8.25 27.16 2.55
CA PHE A 4 -7.64 26.09 1.78
C PHE A 4 -8.45 24.79 1.81
N HIS A 5 -9.08 24.50 2.95
CA HIS A 5 -10.03 23.40 3.06
C HIS A 5 -11.31 23.69 2.25
N SER A 6 -11.82 24.93 2.25
CA SER A 6 -12.98 25.31 1.41
C SER A 6 -12.69 25.07 -0.07
N TRP A 7 -11.53 25.51 -0.57
CA TRP A 7 -11.12 25.24 -1.95
C TRP A 7 -11.04 23.73 -2.24
N GLY A 8 -10.57 22.94 -1.27
CA GLY A 8 -10.55 21.50 -1.39
C GLY A 8 -11.94 20.85 -1.43
N VAL A 9 -12.89 21.35 -0.62
CA VAL A 9 -14.29 20.94 -0.66
C VAL A 9 -14.93 21.33 -1.99
N GLU A 10 -14.74 22.56 -2.45
CA GLU A 10 -15.25 23.06 -3.73
C GLU A 10 -14.71 22.23 -4.90
N MET A 11 -13.43 21.87 -4.88
CA MET A 11 -12.84 20.96 -5.86
C MET A 11 -13.50 19.58 -5.84
N ALA A 12 -13.73 19.01 -4.64
CA ALA A 12 -14.44 17.74 -4.52
C ALA A 12 -15.88 17.81 -5.06
N VAL A 13 -16.63 18.87 -4.73
CA VAL A 13 -17.98 19.11 -5.27
C VAL A 13 -17.96 19.29 -6.79
N HIS A 14 -16.96 20.01 -7.31
CA HIS A 14 -16.78 20.18 -8.75
C HIS A 14 -16.54 18.83 -9.44
N LEU A 15 -15.66 18.00 -8.90
CA LEU A 15 -15.39 16.67 -9.42
C LEU A 15 -16.65 15.77 -9.36
N GLN A 16 -17.37 15.79 -8.24
CA GLN A 16 -18.60 15.00 -8.06
C GLN A 16 -19.76 15.43 -8.96
N SER A 17 -19.84 16.72 -9.31
CA SER A 17 -20.89 17.26 -10.17
C SER A 17 -20.58 17.10 -11.66
N GLN A 18 -19.36 17.44 -12.10
CA GLN A 18 -18.99 17.41 -13.52
C GLN A 18 -18.59 16.01 -14.01
N TYR A 19 -18.03 15.18 -13.14
CA TYR A 19 -17.50 13.86 -13.50
C TYR A 19 -18.26 12.72 -12.80
N GLY A 20 -19.53 12.94 -12.47
CA GLY A 20 -20.40 11.96 -11.80
C GLY A 20 -20.50 10.63 -12.54
N HIS A 21 -20.49 10.63 -13.88
CA HIS A 21 -20.52 9.41 -14.69
C HIS A 21 -19.23 8.59 -14.65
N TYR A 22 -18.12 9.16 -14.18
CA TYR A 22 -16.84 8.47 -14.00
C TYR A 22 -16.64 7.92 -12.57
N GLU A 23 -17.69 7.91 -11.73
CA GLU A 23 -17.62 7.38 -10.36
C GLU A 23 -16.95 5.99 -10.28
N GLY A 24 -17.36 5.06 -11.15
CA GLY A 24 -16.79 3.71 -11.20
C GLY A 24 -15.29 3.70 -11.55
N TRP A 25 -14.84 4.63 -12.39
CA TRP A 25 -13.42 4.78 -12.73
C TRP A 25 -12.62 5.37 -11.57
N PHE A 26 -13.17 6.36 -10.85
CA PHE A 26 -12.52 6.86 -9.64
C PHE A 26 -12.49 5.80 -8.54
N SER A 27 -13.57 5.03 -8.36
CA SER A 27 -13.58 3.90 -7.41
C SER A 27 -12.51 2.88 -7.74
N LEU A 28 -12.43 2.45 -9.01
CA LEU A 28 -11.40 1.53 -9.49
C LEU A 28 -9.99 2.10 -9.26
N ALA A 29 -9.75 3.37 -9.60
CA ALA A 29 -8.45 4.01 -9.40
C ALA A 29 -8.05 4.01 -7.92
N SER A 30 -8.99 4.24 -6.99
CA SER A 30 -8.70 4.15 -5.56
C SER A 30 -8.39 2.71 -5.14
N THR A 31 -9.17 1.73 -5.59
CA THR A 31 -8.94 0.32 -5.24
C THR A 31 -7.59 -0.18 -5.73
N VAL A 32 -7.22 0.17 -6.98
CA VAL A 32 -5.93 -0.22 -7.57
C VAL A 32 -4.74 0.47 -6.88
N ALA A 33 -4.94 1.67 -6.33
CA ALA A 33 -3.92 2.39 -5.58
C ALA A 33 -3.66 1.83 -4.17
N ASP A 34 -4.52 0.95 -3.66
CA ASP A 34 -4.31 0.32 -2.35
C ASP A 34 -3.09 -0.62 -2.38
N LEU A 35 -2.35 -0.68 -1.28
CA LEU A 35 -1.19 -1.57 -1.14
C LEU A 35 -1.56 -3.06 -1.21
N HIS A 36 -2.83 -3.41 -1.03
CA HIS A 36 -3.35 -4.73 -1.34
C HIS A 36 -2.99 -5.16 -2.77
N THR A 37 -3.22 -4.31 -3.78
CA THR A 37 -2.84 -4.60 -5.18
C THR A 37 -1.34 -4.84 -5.30
N THR A 38 -0.54 -4.09 -4.53
CA THR A 38 0.91 -4.25 -4.50
C THR A 38 1.32 -5.63 -3.99
N PHE A 39 0.72 -6.10 -2.89
CA PHE A 39 1.07 -7.37 -2.27
C PHE A 39 0.50 -8.58 -3.01
N PHE A 40 -0.74 -8.48 -3.51
CA PHE A 40 -1.46 -9.60 -4.13
C PHE A 40 -1.23 -9.74 -5.64
N CYS A 41 -0.88 -8.65 -6.33
CA CYS A 41 -0.70 -8.65 -7.79
C CYS A 41 0.74 -8.31 -8.21
N PHE A 42 1.25 -7.12 -7.85
CA PHE A 42 2.53 -6.66 -8.38
C PHE A 42 3.72 -7.42 -7.81
N PHE A 43 3.68 -7.79 -6.53
CA PHE A 43 4.79 -8.49 -5.88
C PHE A 43 5.08 -9.85 -6.52
N PRO A 44 4.13 -10.79 -6.69
CA PRO A 44 4.42 -12.07 -7.37
C PRO A 44 5.03 -11.87 -8.75
N VAL A 45 4.47 -10.95 -9.55
CA VAL A 45 4.98 -10.67 -10.90
C VAL A 45 6.43 -10.19 -10.85
N TRP A 46 6.71 -9.14 -10.08
CA TRP A 46 8.06 -8.58 -10.00
C TRP A 46 9.06 -9.52 -9.34
N PHE A 47 8.65 -10.28 -8.33
CA PHE A 47 9.53 -11.23 -7.65
C PHE A 47 10.08 -12.30 -8.62
N TYR A 48 9.25 -12.79 -9.54
CA TYR A 48 9.66 -13.78 -10.54
C TYR A 48 10.30 -13.18 -11.80
N LEU A 49 10.02 -11.92 -12.13
CA LEU A 49 10.74 -11.20 -13.18
C LEU A 49 12.14 -10.78 -12.73
N ARG A 50 12.24 -10.13 -11.56
CA ARG A 50 13.46 -9.61 -10.93
C ARG A 50 13.28 -9.58 -9.40
N ARG A 51 13.83 -10.60 -8.72
CA ARG A 51 13.78 -10.76 -7.25
C ARG A 51 14.02 -9.45 -6.50
N ASP A 52 15.10 -8.74 -6.83
CA ASP A 52 15.49 -7.52 -6.12
C ASP A 52 14.42 -6.44 -6.20
N VAL A 53 13.74 -6.32 -7.35
CA VAL A 53 12.64 -5.37 -7.53
C VAL A 53 11.45 -5.77 -6.66
N GLY A 54 11.10 -7.07 -6.63
CA GLY A 54 10.04 -7.59 -5.76
C GLY A 54 10.33 -7.34 -4.28
N VAL A 55 11.57 -7.57 -3.82
CA VAL A 55 11.99 -7.29 -2.45
C VAL A 55 11.92 -5.79 -2.14
N LYS A 56 12.48 -4.94 -3.01
CA LYS A 56 12.44 -3.48 -2.84
C LYS A 56 11.01 -2.95 -2.76
N LEU A 57 10.10 -3.47 -3.60
CA LEU A 57 8.69 -3.09 -3.65
C LEU A 57 7.99 -3.33 -2.32
N ILE A 58 8.24 -4.46 -1.65
CA ILE A 58 7.68 -4.73 -0.31
C ILE A 58 8.26 -3.79 0.75
N TRP A 59 9.58 -3.57 0.74
CA TRP A 59 10.22 -2.66 1.69
C TRP A 59 9.71 -1.22 1.55
N VAL A 60 9.58 -0.72 0.33
CA VAL A 60 9.04 0.62 0.05
C VAL A 60 7.58 0.72 0.48
N ALA A 61 6.74 -0.27 0.17
CA ALA A 61 5.34 -0.27 0.56
C ALA A 61 5.17 -0.30 2.09
N VAL A 62 5.84 -1.21 2.79
CA VAL A 62 5.72 -1.38 4.25
C VAL A 62 6.26 -0.17 5.00
N ILE A 63 7.45 0.31 4.65
CA ILE A 63 8.05 1.47 5.34
C ILE A 63 7.33 2.76 4.96
N GLY A 64 6.85 2.87 3.72
CA GLY A 64 6.02 3.98 3.28
C GLY A 64 4.73 4.08 4.08
N ASP A 65 3.96 2.99 4.21
CA ASP A 65 2.72 3.01 4.98
C ASP A 65 2.95 3.18 6.49
N TRP A 66 4.03 2.60 7.03
CA TRP A 66 4.43 2.85 8.42
C TRP A 66 4.77 4.33 8.66
N LEU A 67 5.49 4.98 7.73
CA LEU A 67 5.77 6.42 7.81
C LEU A 67 4.48 7.24 7.65
N ASN A 68 3.58 6.82 6.75
CA ASN A 68 2.26 7.43 6.58
C ASN A 68 1.48 7.42 7.91
N LEU A 69 1.46 6.29 8.61
CA LEU A 69 0.83 6.13 9.91
C LEU A 69 1.40 7.11 10.94
N VAL A 70 2.72 7.14 11.09
CA VAL A 70 3.40 8.05 12.04
C VAL A 70 3.09 9.51 11.70
N MET A 71 3.18 9.90 10.42
CA MET A 71 2.87 11.27 10.00
C MET A 71 1.41 11.62 10.24
N LYS A 72 0.46 10.70 10.03
CA LYS A 72 -0.96 10.93 10.33
C LYS A 72 -1.21 11.29 11.79
N TRP A 73 -0.53 10.59 12.70
CA TRP A 73 -0.58 10.90 14.12
C TRP A 73 0.17 12.16 14.52
N VAL A 74 1.05 12.70 13.69
CA VAL A 74 1.77 13.96 13.98
C VAL A 74 1.05 15.17 13.37
N LEU A 75 0.47 15.00 12.17
CA LEU A 75 -0.09 16.09 11.38
C LEU A 75 -1.55 16.39 11.66
N PHE A 76 -2.29 15.50 12.34
CA PHE A 76 -3.70 15.71 12.74
C PHE A 76 -4.60 16.22 11.61
N GLY A 77 -4.41 15.68 10.40
CA GLY A 77 -5.11 16.17 9.22
C GLY A 77 -6.60 15.85 9.24
N GLU A 78 -7.44 16.87 9.05
CA GLU A 78 -8.88 16.75 8.82
C GLU A 78 -9.19 16.03 7.49
N ARG A 79 -10.43 15.54 7.34
CA ARG A 79 -10.95 15.07 6.05
C ARG A 79 -12.04 16.00 5.52
N PRO A 80 -12.22 16.10 4.19
CA PRO A 80 -13.24 16.98 3.60
C PRO A 80 -14.64 16.77 4.18
N TYR A 81 -15.11 15.52 4.29
CA TYR A 81 -16.46 15.22 4.79
C TYR A 81 -16.64 15.45 6.29
N TRP A 82 -15.56 15.51 7.09
CA TRP A 82 -15.65 15.93 8.50
C TRP A 82 -15.68 17.44 8.61
N TRP A 83 -14.69 18.07 7.98
CA TRP A 83 -14.43 19.49 8.10
C TRP A 83 -15.59 20.33 7.59
N VAL A 84 -16.23 19.93 6.47
CA VAL A 84 -17.37 20.66 5.90
C VAL A 84 -18.55 20.79 6.86
N HIS A 85 -18.71 19.83 7.80
CA HIS A 85 -19.82 19.80 8.75
C HIS A 85 -19.49 20.46 10.09
N ASP A 86 -18.24 20.39 10.54
CA ASP A 86 -17.84 20.98 11.82
C ASP A 86 -17.34 22.42 11.69
N THR A 87 -16.98 22.89 10.49
CA THR A 87 -16.36 24.20 10.32
C THR A 87 -17.35 25.34 10.51
N PRO A 88 -16.99 26.40 11.28
CA PRO A 88 -17.77 27.63 11.33
C PRO A 88 -17.54 28.52 10.10
N PHE A 89 -16.67 28.12 9.17
CA PHE A 89 -16.22 28.94 8.03
C PHE A 89 -17.36 29.44 7.15
N TYR A 90 -18.40 28.63 6.93
CA TYR A 90 -19.56 29.02 6.12
C TYR A 90 -20.56 29.90 6.86
N GLY A 91 -20.40 30.13 8.18
CA GLY A 91 -21.30 30.96 8.97
C GLY A 91 -22.76 30.50 8.87
N THR A 92 -23.63 31.37 8.34
CA THR A 92 -25.04 31.06 8.08
C THR A 92 -25.31 30.49 6.68
N ASP A 93 -24.31 30.54 5.78
CA ASP A 93 -24.45 30.04 4.43
C ASP A 93 -24.49 28.50 4.44
N PRO A 94 -25.28 27.87 3.55
CA PRO A 94 -25.35 26.43 3.48
C PRO A 94 -23.98 25.87 3.07
N ALA A 95 -23.45 24.96 3.89
CA ALA A 95 -22.22 24.26 3.58
C ALA A 95 -22.36 23.44 2.28
N PRO A 96 -21.30 23.33 1.46
CA PRO A 96 -21.37 22.56 0.21
C PRO A 96 -21.72 21.09 0.46
N ALA A 97 -22.64 20.56 -0.35
CA ALA A 97 -23.07 19.16 -0.24
C ALA A 97 -22.03 18.21 -0.88
N LEU A 98 -21.32 17.45 -0.06
CA LEU A 98 -20.43 16.39 -0.49
C LEU A 98 -21.15 15.04 -0.52
N LYS A 99 -21.00 14.29 -1.61
CA LYS A 99 -21.37 12.87 -1.67
C LYS A 99 -20.37 12.05 -0.88
N GLN A 100 -20.88 11.06 -0.14
CA GLN A 100 -20.08 10.05 0.54
C GLN A 100 -20.22 8.70 -0.15
N PHE A 101 -19.15 7.92 -0.09
CA PHE A 101 -19.00 6.58 -0.65
C PHE A 101 -18.47 5.64 0.45
N PRO A 102 -18.52 4.32 0.25
CA PRO A 102 -17.99 3.38 1.24
C PRO A 102 -16.54 3.65 1.66
N ILE A 103 -15.69 4.15 0.75
CA ILE A 103 -14.29 4.49 1.04
C ILE A 103 -14.09 5.89 1.66
N THR A 104 -15.14 6.72 1.73
CA THR A 104 -15.08 8.02 2.39
C THR A 104 -14.87 7.87 3.90
N CYS A 105 -15.51 6.87 4.50
CA CYS A 105 -15.60 6.69 5.95
C CYS A 105 -14.38 6.02 6.61
N GLU A 106 -13.18 6.29 6.11
CA GLU A 106 -11.94 5.84 6.74
C GLU A 106 -11.74 6.49 8.13
N THR A 107 -11.17 5.73 9.05
CA THR A 107 -11.11 6.07 10.49
C THR A 107 -9.82 6.78 10.93
N GLY A 108 -8.78 6.77 10.11
CA GLY A 108 -7.51 7.46 10.39
C GLY A 108 -7.48 8.92 9.90
N PRO A 109 -6.59 9.77 10.45
CA PRO A 109 -6.39 11.15 9.99
C PRO A 109 -6.10 11.24 8.48
N GLY A 110 -6.42 12.38 7.87
CA GLY A 110 -6.36 12.59 6.42
C GLY A 110 -4.97 12.90 5.85
N SER A 111 -4.01 13.37 6.66
CA SER A 111 -2.73 13.89 6.14
C SER A 111 -1.53 13.02 6.53
N PRO A 112 -0.70 12.54 5.57
CA PRO A 112 -0.90 12.58 4.13
C PRO A 112 -1.76 11.40 3.63
N SER A 113 -2.21 11.46 2.37
CA SER A 113 -2.98 10.38 1.75
C SER A 113 -2.15 9.10 1.62
N GLY A 114 -2.60 8.02 2.27
CA GLY A 114 -1.93 6.72 2.23
C GLY A 114 -1.97 6.07 0.85
N HIS A 115 -3.10 6.19 0.14
CA HIS A 115 -3.25 5.66 -1.22
C HIS A 115 -2.28 6.33 -2.19
N ALA A 116 -2.21 7.66 -2.19
CA ALA A 116 -1.31 8.41 -3.07
C ALA A 116 0.17 8.19 -2.72
N MET A 117 0.49 8.01 -1.44
CA MET A 117 1.84 7.71 -0.98
C MET A 117 2.29 6.29 -1.34
N GLY A 118 1.40 5.30 -1.17
CA GLY A 118 1.64 3.92 -1.52
C GLY A 118 1.77 3.73 -3.04
N SER A 119 0.83 4.27 -3.81
CA SER A 119 0.86 4.19 -5.29
C SER A 119 2.12 4.82 -5.85
N SER A 120 2.42 6.07 -5.47
CA SER A 120 3.57 6.78 -6.04
C SER A 120 4.89 6.07 -5.74
N GLY A 121 5.06 5.58 -4.51
CA GLY A 121 6.27 4.84 -4.11
C GLY A 121 6.43 3.53 -4.87
N VAL A 122 5.37 2.74 -4.98
CA VAL A 122 5.38 1.44 -5.67
C VAL A 122 5.60 1.60 -7.17
N TRP A 123 4.84 2.49 -7.81
CA TRP A 123 4.98 2.74 -9.25
C TRP A 123 6.34 3.33 -9.61
N TYR A 124 6.91 4.19 -8.75
CA TYR A 124 8.27 4.69 -8.92
C TYR A 124 9.31 3.56 -8.91
N VAL A 125 9.19 2.59 -7.98
CA VAL A 125 10.05 1.40 -7.94
C VAL A 125 9.92 0.58 -9.23
N MET A 126 8.69 0.36 -9.72
CA MET A 126 8.47 -0.41 -10.94
C MET A 126 9.06 0.28 -12.17
N ILE A 127 8.84 1.58 -12.33
CA ILE A 127 9.33 2.36 -13.48
C ILE A 127 10.85 2.43 -13.49
N THR A 128 11.47 2.73 -12.34
CA THR A 128 12.93 2.78 -12.24
C THR A 128 13.56 1.41 -12.48
N ALA A 129 12.90 0.32 -12.09
CA ALA A 129 13.33 -1.03 -12.44
C ALA A 129 13.29 -1.29 -13.96
N VAL A 130 12.26 -0.81 -14.66
CA VAL A 130 12.20 -0.90 -16.13
C VAL A 130 13.33 -0.10 -16.79
N PHE A 131 13.68 1.08 -16.26
CA PHE A 131 14.84 1.84 -16.74
C PHE A 131 16.14 1.06 -16.56
N THR A 132 16.37 0.47 -15.39
CA THR A 132 17.55 -0.38 -15.14
C THR A 132 17.61 -1.55 -16.12
N LEU A 133 16.49 -2.23 -16.35
CA LEU A 133 16.39 -3.35 -17.31
C LEU A 133 16.69 -2.91 -18.75
N ALA A 134 16.17 -1.75 -19.18
CA ALA A 134 16.42 -1.21 -20.51
C ALA A 134 17.89 -0.79 -20.70
N ALA A 135 18.50 -0.23 -19.66
CA ALA A 135 19.91 0.14 -19.64
C ALA A 135 20.82 -1.09 -19.70
N GLU A 136 20.54 -2.13 -18.90
CA GLU A 136 21.26 -3.42 -18.95
C GLU A 136 21.19 -4.07 -20.34
N ARG A 137 20.06 -3.95 -21.03
CA ARG A 137 19.86 -4.44 -22.40
C ARG A 137 20.45 -3.51 -23.48
N ARG A 138 21.12 -2.42 -23.09
CA ARG A 138 21.77 -1.44 -23.99
C ARG A 138 20.81 -0.93 -25.08
N PHE A 139 19.60 -0.54 -24.68
CA PHE A 139 18.64 0.06 -25.61
C PHE A 139 19.26 1.26 -26.35
N PRO A 140 18.93 1.47 -27.64
CA PRO A 140 19.37 2.65 -28.37
C PRO A 140 18.99 3.95 -27.63
N PRO A 141 19.84 5.00 -27.59
CA PRO A 141 19.59 6.20 -26.81
C PRO A 141 18.24 6.87 -27.08
N LEU A 142 17.80 6.86 -28.35
CA LEU A 142 16.51 7.41 -28.76
C LEU A 142 15.33 6.61 -28.18
N LEU A 143 15.39 5.27 -28.27
CA LEU A 143 14.37 4.39 -27.71
C LEU A 143 14.32 4.48 -26.19
N TYR A 144 15.48 4.55 -25.54
CA TYR A 144 15.57 4.74 -24.09
C TYR A 144 14.93 6.08 -23.67
N ARG A 145 15.16 7.17 -24.42
CA ARG A 145 14.51 8.46 -24.16
C ARG A 145 12.98 8.40 -24.34
N PHE A 146 12.49 7.75 -25.39
CA PHE A 146 11.05 7.56 -25.57
C PHE A 146 10.43 6.74 -24.44
N LEU A 147 11.12 5.68 -24.00
CA LEU A 147 10.70 4.89 -22.83
C LEU A 147 10.66 5.74 -21.56
N GLN A 148 11.66 6.58 -21.33
CA GLN A 148 11.69 7.51 -20.20
C GLN A 148 10.49 8.46 -20.20
N VAL A 149 10.28 9.17 -21.31
CA VAL A 149 9.15 10.09 -21.44
C VAL A 149 7.82 9.35 -21.27
N GLY A 150 7.67 8.20 -21.93
CA GLY A 150 6.45 7.39 -21.85
C GLY A 150 6.13 6.92 -20.43
N LEU A 151 7.12 6.37 -19.71
CA LEU A 151 6.91 5.87 -18.35
C LEU A 151 6.69 6.99 -17.33
N TRP A 152 7.37 8.14 -17.45
CA TRP A 152 7.09 9.30 -16.60
C TRP A 152 5.70 9.87 -16.85
N MET A 153 5.28 9.98 -18.11
CA MET A 153 3.92 10.40 -18.45
C MET A 153 2.88 9.43 -17.88
N LEU A 154 3.13 8.12 -17.99
CA LEU A 154 2.27 7.10 -17.41
C LEU A 154 2.14 7.27 -15.89
N LEU A 155 3.26 7.46 -15.17
CA LEU A 155 3.24 7.71 -13.72
C LEU A 155 2.40 8.95 -13.39
N CYS A 156 2.67 10.07 -14.07
CA CYS A 156 1.93 11.30 -13.87
C CYS A 156 0.42 11.11 -14.09
N THR A 157 0.03 10.39 -15.15
CA THR A 157 -1.38 10.10 -15.42
C THR A 157 -2.00 9.21 -14.35
N VAL A 158 -1.32 8.13 -13.94
CA VAL A 158 -1.80 7.23 -12.87
C VAL A 158 -1.96 8.00 -11.56
N GLU A 159 -0.95 8.73 -11.12
CA GLU A 159 -0.99 9.47 -9.86
C GLU A 159 -2.00 10.61 -9.90
N LEU A 160 -2.20 11.28 -11.05
CA LEU A 160 -3.26 12.27 -11.20
C LEU A 160 -4.64 11.63 -11.02
N LEU A 161 -4.88 10.46 -11.64
CA LEU A 161 -6.15 9.73 -11.50
C LEU A 161 -6.38 9.26 -10.05
N VAL A 162 -5.34 8.76 -9.38
CA VAL A 162 -5.42 8.39 -7.95
C VAL A 162 -5.72 9.62 -7.10
N CYS A 163 -4.98 10.71 -7.27
CA CYS A 163 -5.20 11.95 -6.51
C CYS A 163 -6.61 12.50 -6.71
N MET A 164 -7.06 12.59 -7.97
CA MET A 164 -8.42 13.04 -8.30
C MET A 164 -9.47 12.11 -7.70
N SER A 165 -9.26 10.79 -7.74
CA SER A 165 -10.15 9.82 -7.11
C SER A 165 -10.30 10.07 -5.61
N ARG A 166 -9.20 10.28 -4.89
CA ARG A 166 -9.22 10.50 -3.44
C ARG A 166 -9.91 11.81 -3.04
N VAL A 167 -9.80 12.84 -3.88
CA VAL A 167 -10.54 14.11 -3.70
C VAL A 167 -12.02 13.94 -4.07
N TYR A 168 -12.33 13.26 -5.19
CA TYR A 168 -13.69 12.95 -5.62
C TYR A 168 -14.45 12.16 -4.54
N MET A 169 -13.80 11.20 -3.88
CA MET A 169 -14.39 10.39 -2.81
C MET A 169 -14.53 11.16 -1.49
N ALA A 170 -14.18 12.45 -1.45
CA ALA A 170 -14.16 13.29 -0.25
C ALA A 170 -13.33 12.71 0.90
N ALA A 171 -12.38 11.81 0.59
CA ALA A 171 -11.56 11.12 1.58
C ALA A 171 -10.32 11.94 1.96
N HIS A 172 -9.82 12.78 1.04
CA HIS A 172 -8.64 13.62 1.23
C HIS A 172 -8.76 14.98 0.56
N PHE A 173 -8.09 15.98 1.13
CA PHE A 173 -7.88 17.27 0.48
C PHE A 173 -6.77 17.21 -0.58
N PRO A 174 -6.76 18.12 -1.58
CA PRO A 174 -5.72 18.16 -2.63
C PRO A 174 -4.28 18.20 -2.09
N HIS A 175 -4.02 18.96 -1.03
CA HIS A 175 -2.68 19.03 -0.45
C HIS A 175 -2.23 17.74 0.22
N GLN A 176 -3.16 16.95 0.75
CA GLN A 176 -2.85 15.68 1.41
C GLN A 176 -2.46 14.62 0.40
N VAL A 177 -3.09 14.62 -0.79
CA VAL A 177 -2.72 13.73 -1.88
C VAL A 177 -1.39 14.15 -2.51
N ILE A 178 -1.15 15.45 -2.72
CA ILE A 178 0.14 15.97 -3.20
C ILE A 178 1.28 15.61 -2.24
N SER A 179 1.08 15.87 -0.93
CA SER A 179 2.06 15.49 0.08
C SER A 179 2.31 13.98 0.09
N GLY A 180 1.25 13.17 -0.07
CA GLY A 180 1.38 11.72 -0.19
C GLY A 180 2.26 11.32 -1.36
N VAL A 181 2.01 11.85 -2.56
CA VAL A 181 2.82 11.56 -3.76
C VAL A 181 4.29 11.89 -3.51
N ILE A 182 4.59 13.09 -3.00
CA ILE A 182 5.95 13.55 -2.72
C ILE A 182 6.65 12.60 -1.74
N THR A 183 6.01 12.30 -0.60
CA THR A 183 6.64 11.43 0.40
C THR A 183 6.82 10.00 -0.11
N GLY A 184 5.89 9.46 -0.91
CA GLY A 184 6.02 8.13 -1.50
C GLY A 184 7.22 8.03 -2.45
N ILE A 185 7.43 9.03 -3.30
CA ILE A 185 8.61 9.14 -4.18
C ILE A 185 9.88 9.25 -3.34
N MET A 186 9.88 10.08 -2.29
CA MET A 186 11.05 10.23 -1.39
C MET A 186 11.42 8.90 -0.71
N VAL A 187 10.44 8.12 -0.25
CA VAL A 187 10.67 6.80 0.34
C VAL A 187 11.28 5.86 -0.71
N ALA A 188 10.69 5.78 -1.90
CA ALA A 188 11.20 4.93 -2.98
C ALA A 188 12.64 5.29 -3.39
N GLU A 189 12.96 6.58 -3.43
CA GLU A 189 14.30 7.10 -3.72
C GLU A 189 15.28 6.83 -2.58
N ALA A 190 14.87 6.97 -1.32
CA ALA A 190 15.72 6.59 -0.18
C ALA A 190 16.12 5.10 -0.29
N PHE A 191 15.17 4.23 -0.63
CA PHE A 191 15.42 2.80 -0.86
C PHE A 191 16.24 2.49 -2.11
N SER A 192 16.52 3.45 -3.00
CA SER A 192 17.52 3.27 -4.08
C SER A 192 18.94 3.12 -3.51
N ARG A 193 19.19 3.71 -2.34
CA ARG A 193 20.49 3.72 -1.66
C ARG A 193 20.65 2.61 -0.63
N VAL A 194 19.56 1.96 -0.25
CA VAL A 194 19.54 0.93 0.81
C VAL A 194 19.80 -0.45 0.22
N GLN A 195 21.07 -0.88 0.19
CA GLN A 195 21.46 -2.16 -0.40
C GLN A 195 21.36 -3.35 0.58
N TRP A 196 21.33 -3.11 1.89
CA TRP A 196 21.36 -4.19 2.89
C TRP A 196 20.09 -5.07 2.87
N ILE A 197 18.98 -4.56 2.31
CA ILE A 197 17.69 -5.28 2.24
C ILE A 197 17.77 -6.56 1.40
N TYR A 198 18.64 -6.61 0.39
CA TYR A 198 18.76 -7.75 -0.51
C TYR A 198 19.51 -8.93 0.11
N GLY A 199 20.36 -8.65 1.11
CA GLY A 199 21.10 -9.64 1.88
C GLY A 199 20.67 -9.72 3.34
N ALA A 200 19.47 -9.23 3.67
CA ALA A 200 18.97 -9.21 5.04
C ALA A 200 18.68 -10.64 5.53
N SER A 201 19.22 -11.01 6.69
CA SER A 201 18.94 -12.31 7.32
C SER A 201 17.54 -12.36 7.91
N LEU A 202 17.01 -13.56 8.17
CA LEU A 202 15.72 -13.75 8.85
C LEU A 202 15.65 -13.00 10.19
N LYS A 203 16.76 -12.98 10.95
CA LYS A 203 16.86 -12.21 12.20
C LYS A 203 16.63 -10.72 11.97
N LYS A 204 17.16 -10.14 10.88
CA LYS A 204 16.95 -8.73 10.54
C LYS A 204 15.48 -8.46 10.20
N TYR A 205 14.84 -9.31 9.40
CA TYR A 205 13.40 -9.18 9.14
C TYR A 205 12.58 -9.22 10.42
N PHE A 206 12.85 -10.19 11.30
CA PHE A 206 12.17 -10.30 12.60
C PHE A 206 12.38 -9.05 13.47
N TYR A 207 13.63 -8.62 13.66
CA TYR A 207 13.93 -7.44 14.48
C TYR A 207 13.36 -6.16 13.89
N THR A 208 13.37 -5.99 12.56
CA THR A 208 12.75 -4.83 11.93
C THR A 208 11.23 -4.84 12.11
N THR A 209 10.55 -5.97 11.88
CA THR A 209 9.11 -6.09 12.12
C THR A 209 8.77 -5.78 13.59
N PHE A 210 9.52 -6.35 14.53
CA PHE A 210 9.32 -6.10 15.95
C PHE A 210 9.57 -4.63 16.32
N PHE A 211 10.62 -4.01 15.78
CA PHE A 211 10.94 -2.60 15.98
C PHE A 211 9.83 -1.69 15.46
N LEU A 212 9.37 -1.89 14.22
CA LEU A 212 8.32 -1.06 13.61
C LEU A 212 7.01 -1.15 14.40
N LEU A 213 6.62 -2.36 14.83
CA LEU A 213 5.44 -2.58 15.66
C LEU A 213 5.59 -1.91 17.03
N SER A 214 6.70 -2.19 17.73
CA SER A 214 6.95 -1.66 19.07
C SER A 214 7.07 -0.14 19.08
N PHE A 215 7.70 0.44 18.06
CA PHE A 215 7.76 1.89 17.90
C PHE A 215 6.37 2.48 17.69
N ALA A 216 5.57 1.93 16.77
CA ALA A 216 4.24 2.47 16.48
C ALA A 216 3.32 2.40 17.71
N VAL A 217 3.32 1.28 18.43
CA VAL A 217 2.56 1.12 19.68
C VAL A 217 3.10 2.05 20.77
N GLY A 218 4.42 2.08 20.99
CA GLY A 218 5.03 2.95 22.00
C GLY A 218 4.81 4.44 21.70
N PHE A 219 4.85 4.84 20.43
CA PHE A 219 4.59 6.20 20.00
C PHE A 219 3.11 6.57 20.17
N TYR A 220 2.18 5.65 19.87
CA TYR A 220 0.75 5.82 20.15
C TYR A 220 0.50 6.05 21.65
N GLU A 221 1.06 5.20 22.51
CA GLU A 221 0.91 5.34 23.97
C GLU A 221 1.58 6.61 24.51
N LEU A 222 2.72 7.02 23.95
CA LEU A 222 3.38 8.27 24.29
C LEU A 222 2.50 9.48 23.96
N LEU A 223 1.95 9.55 22.75
CA LEU A 223 1.05 10.61 22.33
C LEU A 223 -0.18 10.68 23.26
N LYS A 224 -0.77 9.53 23.58
CA LYS A 224 -1.87 9.44 24.54
C LYS A 224 -1.47 9.94 25.93
N ALA A 225 -0.27 9.60 26.42
CA ALA A 225 0.22 10.01 27.74
C ALA A 225 0.48 11.52 27.84
N ILE A 226 0.87 12.18 26.74
CA ILE A 226 1.01 13.65 26.69
C ILE A 226 -0.31 14.38 26.40
N GLY A 227 -1.45 13.67 26.44
CA GLY A 227 -2.78 14.25 26.33
C GLY A 227 -3.28 14.48 24.91
N VAL A 228 -2.64 13.88 23.91
CA VAL A 228 -3.09 13.96 22.53
C VAL A 228 -4.22 12.95 22.32
N ASP A 229 -5.40 13.44 21.95
CA ASP A 229 -6.53 12.59 21.59
C ASP A 229 -6.24 11.94 20.23
N LEU A 230 -6.17 10.61 20.20
CA LEU A 230 -5.97 9.81 18.98
C LEU A 230 -7.26 9.14 18.50
N LEU A 231 -8.32 9.19 19.30
CA LEU A 231 -9.64 8.66 18.95
C LEU A 231 -10.51 9.71 18.25
N TRP A 232 -10.12 11.00 18.29
CA TRP A 232 -10.82 12.08 17.60
C TRP A 232 -11.20 11.74 16.15
N SER A 233 -10.31 11.12 15.37
CA SER A 233 -10.59 10.81 13.96
C SER A 233 -11.59 9.67 13.80
N LEU A 234 -11.60 8.72 14.74
CA LEU A 234 -12.60 7.65 14.81
C LEU A 234 -13.96 8.22 15.17
N GLU A 235 -14.02 9.12 16.16
CA GLU A 235 -15.26 9.80 16.56
C GLU A 235 -15.82 10.65 15.41
N LYS A 236 -14.98 11.39 14.69
CA LYS A 236 -15.38 12.14 13.48
C LYS A 236 -15.93 11.23 12.40
N ALA A 237 -15.26 10.09 12.13
CA ALA A 237 -15.73 9.11 11.17
C ALA A 237 -17.10 8.55 11.55
N GLN A 238 -17.29 8.17 12.82
CA GLN A 238 -18.57 7.64 13.31
C GLN A 238 -19.69 8.69 13.30
N LYS A 239 -19.38 9.93 13.65
CA LYS A 239 -20.34 11.05 13.71
C LYS A 239 -20.84 11.45 12.32
N TRP A 240 -19.94 11.55 11.35
CA TRP A 240 -20.24 12.16 10.05
C TRP A 240 -20.40 11.17 8.90
N CYS A 241 -20.08 9.89 9.10
CA CYS A 241 -20.36 8.89 8.09
C CYS A 241 -21.87 8.66 7.94
N VAL A 242 -22.39 8.75 6.71
CA VAL A 242 -23.83 8.57 6.43
C VAL A 242 -24.32 7.16 6.77
N ARG A 243 -23.44 6.16 6.66
CA ARG A 243 -23.77 4.77 7.00
C ARG A 243 -22.73 4.17 7.94
N ALA A 244 -23.15 3.80 9.14
CA ALA A 244 -22.27 3.17 10.13
C ALA A 244 -21.57 1.89 9.61
N GLU A 245 -22.20 1.17 8.68
CA GLU A 245 -21.65 -0.02 8.02
C GLU A 245 -20.38 0.26 7.17
N TRP A 246 -20.14 1.51 6.78
CA TRP A 246 -18.95 1.91 6.03
C TRP A 246 -17.74 2.21 6.93
N VAL A 247 -17.93 2.26 8.25
CA VAL A 247 -16.85 2.45 9.21
C VAL A 247 -16.23 1.08 9.52
N TYR A 248 -15.33 0.63 8.65
CA TYR A 248 -14.71 -0.69 8.74
C TYR A 248 -13.56 -0.74 9.75
N MET A 249 -13.47 -1.81 10.54
CA MET A 249 -12.31 -2.10 11.40
C MET A 249 -11.01 -2.27 10.59
N ASP A 250 -11.11 -2.78 9.38
CA ASP A 250 -9.99 -2.97 8.44
C ASP A 250 -9.34 -1.64 8.04
N SER A 251 -10.10 -0.53 8.11
CA SER A 251 -9.60 0.82 7.84
C SER A 251 -8.83 1.43 9.00
N THR A 252 -8.77 0.75 10.15
CA THR A 252 -8.12 1.28 11.35
C THR A 252 -6.60 1.33 11.18
N PRO A 253 -5.93 2.33 11.78
CA PRO A 253 -4.48 2.45 11.68
C PRO A 253 -3.71 1.20 12.14
N PHE A 254 -4.20 0.53 13.20
CA PHE A 254 -3.61 -0.70 13.71
C PHE A 254 -3.83 -1.90 12.77
N ALA A 255 -4.98 -2.00 12.10
CA ALA A 255 -5.21 -3.07 11.12
C ALA A 255 -4.20 -2.98 9.96
N SER A 256 -3.96 -1.76 9.43
CA SER A 256 -2.94 -1.54 8.39
C SER A 256 -1.54 -1.89 8.88
N LEU A 257 -1.18 -1.45 10.10
CA LEU A 257 0.11 -1.77 10.72
C LEU A 257 0.33 -3.29 10.80
N LEU A 258 -0.62 -4.04 11.34
CA LEU A 258 -0.49 -5.49 11.51
C LEU A 258 -0.41 -6.22 10.17
N ARG A 259 -1.17 -5.78 9.15
CA ARG A 259 -1.05 -6.30 7.79
C ARG A 259 0.36 -6.09 7.23
N ASN A 260 0.93 -4.90 7.36
CA ASN A 260 2.28 -4.61 6.91
C ASN A 260 3.36 -5.40 7.67
N MET A 261 3.18 -5.56 8.99
CA MET A 261 4.08 -6.39 9.80
C MET A 261 4.04 -7.85 9.36
N GLY A 262 2.84 -8.37 9.09
CA GLY A 262 2.63 -9.70 8.52
C GLY A 262 3.31 -9.84 7.16
N THR A 263 3.12 -8.87 6.26
CA THR A 263 3.77 -8.83 4.94
C THR A 263 5.29 -8.89 5.05
N LEU A 264 5.91 -8.03 5.87
CA LEU A 264 7.37 -7.99 6.02
C LEU A 264 7.91 -9.28 6.65
N PHE A 265 7.21 -9.81 7.66
CA PHE A 265 7.55 -11.06 8.32
C PHE A 265 7.42 -12.27 7.37
N GLY A 266 6.33 -12.34 6.61
CA GLY A 266 6.07 -13.37 5.62
C GLY A 266 7.09 -13.39 4.49
N LEU A 267 7.51 -12.22 4.02
CA LEU A 267 8.63 -12.11 3.06
C LEU A 267 9.93 -12.65 3.67
N GLY A 268 10.23 -12.29 4.92
CA GLY A 268 11.39 -12.77 5.66
C GLY A 268 11.42 -14.30 5.77
N LEU A 269 10.30 -14.91 6.20
CA LEU A 269 10.14 -16.37 6.26
C LEU A 269 10.27 -17.01 4.88
N GLY A 270 9.66 -16.40 3.88
CA GLY A 270 9.67 -16.89 2.50
C GLY A 270 11.07 -16.99 1.90
N LEU A 271 11.86 -15.92 2.03
CA LEU A 271 13.23 -15.86 1.50
C LEU A 271 14.23 -16.79 2.21
N HIS A 272 13.90 -17.23 3.43
CA HIS A 272 14.78 -18.07 4.27
C HIS A 272 14.21 -19.46 4.53
N SER A 273 13.09 -19.81 3.88
CA SER A 273 12.48 -21.13 3.97
C SER A 273 13.37 -22.17 3.28
N PRO A 274 13.45 -23.42 3.78
CA PRO A 274 14.14 -24.50 3.05
C PRO A 274 13.47 -24.83 1.71
N LEU A 275 12.19 -24.44 1.54
CA LEU A 275 11.46 -24.57 0.27
C LEU A 275 11.83 -23.48 -0.74
N TYR A 276 12.56 -22.45 -0.30
CA TYR A 276 13.04 -21.40 -1.18
C TYR A 276 14.07 -21.97 -2.13
N THR A 277 13.79 -21.84 -3.42
CA THR A 277 14.71 -22.22 -4.49
C THR A 277 15.30 -20.96 -5.09
N GLU A 278 16.63 -20.78 -4.98
CA GLU A 278 17.28 -19.60 -5.53
C GLU A 278 17.15 -19.59 -7.07
N ASN A 279 16.44 -18.59 -7.59
CA ASN A 279 15.88 -18.56 -8.95
C ASN A 279 16.91 -18.29 -10.07
N LYS A 280 18.21 -18.54 -9.84
CA LYS A 280 19.31 -18.01 -10.66
C LYS A 280 19.26 -18.49 -12.12
N ASN A 281 18.74 -19.70 -12.41
CA ASN A 281 18.63 -20.26 -13.76
C ASN A 281 17.28 -20.96 -14.04
N SER A 282 16.18 -20.48 -13.45
CA SER A 282 14.85 -21.06 -13.69
C SER A 282 14.36 -20.81 -15.13
N SER A 283 13.77 -21.81 -15.77
CA SER A 283 13.20 -21.70 -17.12
C SER A 283 12.02 -20.70 -17.18
N ILE A 284 11.77 -20.12 -18.36
CA ILE A 284 10.62 -19.21 -18.59
C ILE A 284 9.29 -19.88 -18.20
N PRO A 285 9.00 -21.13 -18.61
CA PRO A 285 7.78 -21.83 -18.20
C PRO A 285 7.63 -21.97 -16.68
N PHE A 286 8.74 -22.20 -15.96
CA PHE A 286 8.71 -22.27 -14.51
C PHE A 286 8.34 -20.91 -13.89
N ARG A 287 8.95 -19.81 -14.34
CA ARG A 287 8.63 -18.46 -13.84
C ARG A 287 7.18 -18.07 -14.10
N VAL A 288 6.69 -18.33 -15.31
CA VAL A 288 5.29 -18.06 -15.68
C VAL A 288 4.35 -18.94 -14.84
N GLY A 289 4.66 -20.23 -14.68
CA GLY A 289 3.92 -21.13 -13.80
C GLY A 289 3.85 -20.62 -12.36
N CYS A 290 4.98 -20.19 -11.80
CA CYS A 290 5.01 -19.62 -10.46
C CYS A 290 4.18 -18.34 -10.33
N ILE A 291 4.25 -17.43 -11.31
CA ILE A 291 3.42 -16.21 -11.31
C ILE A 291 1.93 -16.58 -11.33
N THR A 292 1.52 -17.41 -12.29
CA THR A 292 0.11 -17.79 -12.45
C THR A 292 -0.43 -18.50 -11.22
N VAL A 293 0.27 -19.52 -10.71
CA VAL A 293 -0.16 -20.26 -9.51
C VAL A 293 -0.18 -19.35 -8.29
N SER A 294 0.80 -18.46 -8.13
CA SER A 294 0.82 -17.49 -7.03
C SER A 294 -0.40 -16.57 -7.08
N LEU A 295 -0.69 -15.97 -8.24
CA LEU A 295 -1.84 -15.07 -8.40
C LEU A 295 -3.17 -15.79 -8.11
N LEU A 296 -3.32 -17.04 -8.57
CA LEU A 296 -4.52 -17.84 -8.30
C LEU A 296 -4.69 -18.14 -6.80
N LEU A 297 -3.62 -18.59 -6.14
CA LEU A 297 -3.67 -18.88 -4.70
C LEU A 297 -3.90 -17.62 -3.87
N LEU A 298 -3.32 -16.49 -4.28
CA LEU A 298 -3.53 -15.21 -3.63
C LEU A 298 -4.95 -14.69 -3.82
N GLN A 299 -5.59 -14.92 -4.97
CA GLN A 299 -7.00 -14.60 -5.16
C GLN A 299 -7.91 -15.44 -4.24
N ILE A 300 -7.59 -16.73 -4.06
CA ILE A 300 -8.31 -17.59 -3.11
C ILE A 300 -8.11 -17.10 -1.66
N LEU A 301 -6.86 -16.77 -1.31
CA LEU A 301 -6.53 -16.22 0.00
C LEU A 301 -7.26 -14.89 0.25
N ASP A 302 -7.39 -14.06 -0.79
CA ASP A 302 -8.05 -12.77 -0.67
C ASP A 302 -9.54 -12.88 -0.33
N GLY A 303 -10.20 -13.90 -0.88
CA GLY A 303 -11.61 -14.21 -0.57
C GLY A 303 -11.87 -14.60 0.89
N LEU A 304 -10.83 -14.87 1.70
CA LEU A 304 -10.99 -15.09 3.14
C LEU A 304 -11.27 -13.77 3.86
N THR A 305 -12.48 -13.63 4.39
CA THR A 305 -12.90 -12.52 5.24
C THR A 305 -12.99 -12.98 6.71
N PHE A 306 -12.67 -12.08 7.64
CA PHE A 306 -12.65 -12.39 9.06
C PHE A 306 -13.71 -11.58 9.79
N SER A 307 -14.38 -12.20 10.77
CA SER A 307 -15.35 -11.48 11.61
C SER A 307 -14.63 -10.48 12.51
N SER A 308 -15.14 -9.25 12.57
CA SER A 308 -14.64 -8.18 13.44
C SER A 308 -15.17 -8.25 14.89
N ARG A 309 -15.96 -9.27 15.24
CA ARG A 309 -16.56 -9.42 16.59
C ARG A 309 -15.50 -9.63 17.68
N ASP A 310 -14.49 -10.45 17.38
CA ASP A 310 -13.32 -10.63 18.25
C ASP A 310 -12.14 -9.90 17.63
N GLN A 311 -11.80 -8.75 18.21
CA GLN A 311 -10.74 -7.87 17.70
C GLN A 311 -9.37 -8.55 17.73
N ALA A 312 -9.08 -9.35 18.77
CA ALA A 312 -7.79 -10.02 18.89
C ALA A 312 -7.64 -11.08 17.79
N MET A 313 -8.67 -11.91 17.60
CA MET A 313 -8.68 -12.88 16.51
C MET A 313 -8.59 -12.20 15.14
N PHE A 314 -9.32 -11.10 14.93
CA PHE A 314 -9.26 -10.33 13.68
C PHE A 314 -7.83 -9.87 13.36
N TYR A 315 -7.10 -9.29 14.33
CA TYR A 315 -5.73 -8.84 14.11
C TYR A 315 -4.75 -10.00 13.85
N VAL A 316 -4.87 -11.10 14.60
CA VAL A 316 -4.02 -12.29 14.40
C VAL A 316 -4.26 -12.89 13.02
N LEU A 317 -5.51 -13.09 12.63
CA LEU A 317 -5.86 -13.65 11.32
C LEU A 317 -5.44 -12.72 10.18
N SER A 318 -5.58 -11.40 10.34
CA SER A 318 -5.13 -10.42 9.35
C SER A 318 -3.61 -10.42 9.19
N PHE A 319 -2.86 -10.49 10.29
CA PHE A 319 -1.42 -10.67 10.26
C PHE A 319 -1.04 -11.98 9.55
N SER A 320 -1.68 -13.10 9.90
CA SER A 320 -1.41 -14.40 9.29
C SER A 320 -1.75 -14.44 7.80
N LYS A 321 -2.88 -13.85 7.38
CA LYS A 321 -3.26 -13.72 5.96
C LYS A 321 -2.19 -12.93 5.19
N SER A 322 -1.71 -11.83 5.76
CA SER A 322 -0.69 -10.98 5.14
C SER A 322 0.66 -11.68 5.08
N ALA A 323 1.06 -12.41 6.12
CA ALA A 323 2.27 -13.22 6.10
C ALA A 323 2.19 -14.36 5.07
N ALA A 324 1.04 -15.04 4.97
CA ALA A 324 0.79 -16.05 3.95
C ALA A 324 0.86 -15.45 2.54
N ALA A 325 0.33 -14.24 2.33
CA ALA A 325 0.34 -13.58 1.03
C ALA A 325 1.75 -13.38 0.46
N LEU A 326 2.76 -13.25 1.33
CA LEU A 326 4.15 -13.13 0.89
C LEU A 326 4.88 -14.47 0.92
N PHE A 327 4.54 -15.35 1.86
CA PHE A 327 5.14 -16.69 1.96
C PHE A 327 4.76 -17.62 0.80
N ILE A 328 3.51 -17.56 0.34
CA ILE A 328 3.00 -18.37 -0.79
C ILE A 328 3.85 -18.17 -2.06
N PRO A 329 3.93 -16.95 -2.63
CA PRO A 329 4.69 -16.70 -3.84
C PRO A 329 6.20 -16.86 -3.66
N THR A 330 6.76 -16.80 -2.45
CA THR A 330 8.20 -16.83 -2.25
C THR A 330 8.75 -18.23 -1.97
N ALA A 331 8.01 -19.08 -1.26
CA ALA A 331 8.48 -20.39 -0.80
C ALA A 331 7.56 -21.55 -1.19
N LEU A 332 6.24 -21.44 -0.97
CA LEU A 332 5.33 -22.57 -1.20
C LEU A 332 5.17 -22.92 -2.67
N VAL A 333 4.85 -21.93 -3.52
CA VAL A 333 4.65 -22.13 -4.96
C VAL A 333 5.91 -22.66 -5.66
N PRO A 334 7.10 -22.05 -5.49
CA PRO A 334 8.30 -22.55 -6.17
C PRO A 334 8.71 -23.92 -5.61
N GLY A 335 8.55 -24.16 -4.30
CA GLY A 335 8.76 -25.46 -3.68
C GLY A 335 7.88 -26.54 -4.30
N GLY A 336 6.57 -26.30 -4.43
CA GLY A 336 5.63 -27.24 -5.03
C GLY A 336 5.85 -27.47 -6.53
N LEU A 337 6.09 -26.40 -7.30
CA LEU A 337 6.33 -26.51 -8.74
C LEU A 337 7.66 -27.19 -9.07
N SER A 338 8.68 -27.07 -8.20
CA SER A 338 9.96 -27.75 -8.40
C SER A 338 9.85 -29.28 -8.39
N TRP A 339 8.80 -29.83 -7.76
CA TRP A 339 8.53 -31.28 -7.75
C TRP A 339 7.92 -31.75 -9.08
N ILE A 340 7.19 -30.87 -9.76
CA ILE A 340 6.53 -31.14 -11.04
C ILE A 340 7.52 -30.93 -12.21
N PHE A 341 8.48 -30.01 -12.05
CA PHE A 341 9.56 -29.76 -13.01
C PHE A 341 10.93 -30.23 -12.45
N PRO A 342 11.20 -31.55 -12.39
CA PRO A 342 12.47 -32.08 -11.90
C PRO A 342 13.60 -31.73 -12.88
N GLY A 343 14.22 -30.57 -12.69
CA GLY A 343 15.34 -30.10 -13.52
C GLY A 343 15.70 -28.63 -13.35
N SER A 344 14.83 -27.80 -12.77
CA SER A 344 15.03 -26.34 -12.69
C SER A 344 15.51 -25.78 -11.33
N GLY A 345 16.10 -26.61 -10.46
CA GLY A 345 16.85 -26.10 -9.30
C GLY A 345 16.61 -26.82 -7.97
N VAL A 346 16.55 -28.15 -7.94
CA VAL A 346 16.49 -28.84 -6.63
C VAL A 346 17.83 -28.65 -5.90
N ALA A 347 17.88 -27.75 -4.92
CA ALA A 347 18.78 -27.93 -3.80
C ALA A 347 18.32 -29.22 -3.11
N LYS A 348 19.10 -30.30 -3.24
CA LYS A 348 18.84 -31.56 -2.55
C LYS A 348 18.60 -31.25 -1.08
N LEU A 349 17.40 -31.56 -0.60
CA LEU A 349 17.10 -31.69 0.83
C LEU A 349 18.16 -32.62 1.43
N LYS A 350 19.19 -32.05 2.04
CA LYS A 350 20.05 -32.79 2.97
C LYS A 350 19.25 -32.94 4.25
N LEU A 351 18.50 -34.04 4.32
CA LEU A 351 18.18 -34.65 5.60
C LEU A 351 19.48 -35.28 6.12
N SER A 352 20.12 -34.59 7.05
CA SER A 352 21.12 -35.17 7.96
C SER A 352 20.89 -34.64 9.36
#